data_AF-A0A2M9C4P4-F1
#
_entry.id   AF-A0A2M9C4P4-F1
#
_cell.length_a   1.000
_cell.length_b   1.000
_cell.length_c   1.000
_cell.angle_alpha   90.00
_cell.angle_beta   90.00
_cell.angle_gamma   90.00
#
_symmetry.space_group_name_H-M   'P 1'
#
loop_
_entity.id
_entity.type
_entity.pdbx_description
1 polymer ?
#
loop_
_entity_poly.entity_id
_entity_poly.type
_entity_poly.pdbx_seq_one_letter_code
_entity_poly.pdbx_strand_id
1 'polypeptide(L)'
;MKWKIPAATAAAFALVVVAAPAAHAAATDCTTELSNTTVGELTVPAGETCVLGAVTVEGSITVGEDAWLDATDAVIEGDVIGTDAYGILIDGTSVAGDVVSYSAGTRNGFLYLYDLAVGGSVEAGGIDVEISDSAISGGLSTLAANYVTVLRTTVGTDAEIADSDYGVDVSGAIITGSLSVTGSSRDVLIGATADGAPAQWGNTVGGDVTLAGNSGNLRLAGSTVGGTITLDANTPAAGFGSGNSAAAVVGDFTGTPAAPAADGDQSVAVIVPAPRPGELSWSLEGTGSLVDLGIAQEQGDHFSATGSLVPVRVTDTRIDAPSWSVSAQLSDFVAGDQTVSGKYLGWTPVLLENDGGAVAGAAIASGFTQGDGLSVARTLGSADAGHVRGSAVLGAELDLKLPLSVGQGTYNATLTLTGLS
;
A
#
# COMPACT_ATOMS: atom_id res chain seq x y z
N MET A 1 -39.97 -16.28 12.21
CA MET A 1 -40.43 -17.64 12.56
C MET A 1 -39.42 -18.26 13.50
N LYS A 2 -39.86 -18.92 14.58
CA LYS A 2 -39.01 -19.45 15.65
C LYS A 2 -38.33 -20.74 15.19
N TRP A 3 -37.00 -20.77 15.14
CA TRP A 3 -36.24 -22.00 14.92
C TRP A 3 -36.40 -22.97 16.10
N LYS A 4 -36.66 -24.24 15.79
CA LYS A 4 -36.66 -25.36 16.75
C LYS A 4 -35.66 -26.38 16.24
N ILE A 5 -34.67 -26.72 17.07
CA ILE A 5 -33.73 -27.82 16.86
C ILE A 5 -34.16 -28.99 17.77
N PRO A 6 -34.21 -30.24 17.28
CA PRO A 6 -34.50 -31.40 18.12
C PRO A 6 -33.26 -31.86 18.90
N ALA A 7 -33.49 -32.24 20.15
CA ALA A 7 -32.51 -32.75 21.08
C ALA A 7 -32.08 -34.19 20.75
N ALA A 8 -30.77 -34.46 20.83
CA ALA A 8 -30.22 -35.79 20.99
C ALA A 8 -29.19 -35.78 22.12
N THR A 9 -29.51 -36.54 23.17
CA THR A 9 -28.66 -36.88 24.32
C THR A 9 -27.51 -37.81 23.92
N ALA A 10 -26.28 -37.50 24.35
CA ALA A 10 -25.18 -38.46 24.45
C ALA A 10 -24.34 -38.17 25.71
N ALA A 11 -23.94 -39.26 26.38
CA ALA A 11 -23.48 -39.30 27.76
C ALA A 11 -22.04 -38.83 27.98
N ALA A 12 -21.79 -38.40 29.22
CA ALA A 12 -20.53 -37.86 29.73
C ALA A 12 -19.39 -38.89 29.82
N PHE A 13 -18.20 -38.48 29.38
CA PHE A 13 -16.92 -38.91 29.95
C PHE A 13 -16.16 -37.65 30.38
N ALA A 14 -15.99 -37.49 31.69
CA ALA A 14 -15.21 -36.41 32.27
C ALA A 14 -13.72 -36.73 32.17
N LEU A 15 -13.00 -36.02 31.29
CA LEU A 15 -11.55 -35.91 31.33
C LEU A 15 -11.23 -34.51 31.87
N VAL A 16 -10.80 -34.43 33.13
CA VAL A 16 -10.34 -33.15 33.71
C VAL A 16 -8.93 -32.91 33.17
N VAL A 17 -8.85 -32.21 32.04
CA VAL A 17 -7.62 -31.55 31.60
C VAL A 17 -7.56 -30.24 32.37
N VAL A 18 -6.62 -30.12 33.31
CA VAL A 18 -6.24 -28.80 33.84
C VAL A 18 -5.49 -28.10 32.72
N ALA A 19 -6.22 -27.42 31.84
CA ALA A 19 -5.63 -26.44 30.94
C ALA A 19 -5.10 -25.32 31.84
N ALA A 20 -3.78 -25.13 31.86
CA ALA A 20 -3.24 -23.86 32.30
C ALA A 20 -3.89 -22.78 31.41
N PRO A 21 -4.41 -21.67 31.97
CA PRO A 21 -4.90 -20.59 31.13
C PRO A 21 -3.71 -20.16 30.25
N ALA A 22 -3.87 -20.26 28.94
CA ALA A 22 -3.01 -19.51 28.05
C ALA A 22 -3.13 -18.06 28.52
N ALA A 23 -2.00 -17.43 28.85
CA ALA A 23 -1.97 -16.02 29.15
C ALA A 23 -2.28 -15.28 27.85
N HIS A 24 -3.56 -15.14 27.51
CA HIS A 24 -3.99 -14.19 26.49
C HIS A 24 -3.60 -12.82 27.00
N ALA A 25 -2.70 -12.14 26.30
CA ALA A 25 -2.49 -10.72 26.51
C ALA A 25 -3.86 -10.05 26.42
N ALA A 26 -4.18 -9.18 27.39
CA ALA A 26 -5.42 -8.43 27.33
C ALA A 26 -5.46 -7.62 26.03
N ALA A 27 -6.61 -7.59 25.37
CA ALA A 27 -6.77 -6.81 24.15
C ALA A 27 -6.44 -5.33 24.42
N THR A 28 -5.80 -4.70 23.45
CA THR A 28 -5.48 -3.28 23.47
C THR A 28 -6.72 -2.52 23.03
N ASP A 29 -7.31 -1.73 23.91
CA ASP A 29 -8.39 -0.82 23.54
C ASP A 29 -7.81 0.37 22.77
N CYS A 30 -8.21 0.51 21.50
CA CYS A 30 -7.82 1.61 20.65
C CYS A 30 -8.96 2.62 20.55
N THR A 31 -8.74 3.82 21.08
CA THR A 31 -9.71 4.94 21.05
C THR A 31 -9.12 6.20 20.42
N THR A 32 -7.90 6.09 19.87
CA THR A 32 -7.15 7.18 19.24
C THR A 32 -6.27 6.62 18.12
N GLU A 33 -5.26 7.39 17.71
CA GLU A 33 -4.24 6.96 16.75
C GLU A 33 -3.15 6.07 17.40
N LEU A 34 -2.71 5.04 16.69
CA LEU A 34 -1.51 4.26 16.96
C LEU A 34 -0.63 4.24 15.69
N SER A 35 0.66 4.53 15.83
CA SER A 35 1.57 4.63 14.68
C SER A 35 2.93 4.00 14.97
N ASN A 36 3.51 3.27 14.00
CA ASN A 36 4.83 2.63 14.07
C ASN A 36 5.07 1.77 15.32
N THR A 37 4.06 0.97 15.71
CA THR A 37 4.11 0.14 16.92
C THR A 37 3.58 -1.27 16.64
N THR A 38 3.92 -2.20 17.52
CA THR A 38 3.33 -3.55 17.57
C THR A 38 2.40 -3.66 18.77
N VAL A 39 1.22 -4.25 18.56
CA VAL A 39 0.22 -4.56 19.59
C VAL A 39 -0.26 -5.99 19.43
N GLY A 40 -0.80 -6.59 20.49
CA GLY A 40 -1.43 -7.91 20.43
C GLY A 40 -2.84 -7.82 19.82
N GLU A 41 -3.79 -8.57 20.38
CA GLU A 41 -5.22 -8.37 20.11
C GLU A 41 -5.63 -6.91 20.29
N LEU A 42 -6.50 -6.39 19.43
CA LEU A 42 -6.95 -5.00 19.45
C LEU A 42 -8.48 -4.93 19.42
N THR A 43 -9.04 -4.07 20.27
CA THR A 43 -10.48 -3.76 20.27
C THR A 43 -10.67 -2.29 19.99
N VAL A 44 -11.56 -1.95 19.06
CA VAL A 44 -12.11 -0.59 18.93
C VAL A 44 -13.45 -0.58 19.67
N PRO A 45 -13.53 0.03 20.87
CA PRO A 45 -14.74 0.01 21.66
C PRO A 45 -15.92 0.70 20.95
N ALA A 46 -17.14 0.40 21.40
CA ALA A 46 -18.34 0.97 20.80
C ALA A 46 -18.33 2.51 20.78
N GLY A 47 -18.67 3.10 19.63
CA GLY A 47 -18.69 4.54 19.39
C GLY A 47 -17.31 5.23 19.34
N GLU A 48 -16.22 4.48 19.52
CA GLU A 48 -14.86 5.02 19.49
C GLU A 48 -14.28 5.00 18.07
N THR A 49 -13.21 5.77 17.87
CA THR A 49 -12.46 5.81 16.61
C THR A 49 -11.04 5.33 16.86
N CYS A 50 -10.56 4.43 16.02
CA CYS A 50 -9.18 3.97 16.01
C CYS A 50 -8.56 4.24 14.64
N VAL A 51 -7.38 4.86 14.65
CA VAL A 51 -6.59 5.10 13.44
C VAL A 51 -5.25 4.38 13.59
N LEU A 52 -4.90 3.51 12.64
CA LEU A 52 -3.66 2.75 12.63
C LEU A 52 -2.79 3.17 11.44
N GLY A 53 -1.55 3.57 11.70
CA GLY A 53 -0.56 3.92 10.66
C GLY A 53 0.73 3.11 10.82
N ALA A 54 1.04 2.23 9.86
CA ALA A 54 2.23 1.38 9.94
C ALA A 54 2.33 0.57 11.26
N VAL A 55 1.20 0.01 11.69
CA VAL A 55 1.08 -0.79 12.92
C VAL A 55 1.09 -2.28 12.60
N THR A 56 1.71 -3.09 13.47
CA THR A 56 1.54 -4.54 13.46
C THR A 56 0.59 -4.97 14.58
N VAL A 57 -0.49 -5.65 14.25
CA VAL A 57 -1.42 -6.29 15.17
C VAL A 57 -1.17 -7.80 15.10
N GLU A 58 -0.54 -8.37 16.13
CA GLU A 58 -0.20 -9.82 16.19
C GLU A 58 -1.44 -10.71 16.37
N GLY A 59 -2.59 -10.11 16.67
CA GLY A 59 -3.86 -10.81 16.88
C GLY A 59 -4.97 -10.30 15.96
N SER A 60 -6.21 -10.59 16.35
CA SER A 60 -7.40 -10.10 15.67
C SER A 60 -7.76 -8.66 16.10
N ILE A 61 -8.51 -7.98 15.24
CA ILE A 61 -9.16 -6.70 15.54
C ILE A 61 -10.66 -6.94 15.68
N THR A 62 -11.24 -6.50 16.79
CA THR A 62 -12.70 -6.42 16.96
C THR A 62 -13.16 -4.97 16.94
N VAL A 63 -14.11 -4.63 16.07
CA VAL A 63 -14.69 -3.29 15.94
C VAL A 63 -16.13 -3.32 16.46
N GLY A 64 -16.38 -2.58 17.53
CA GLY A 64 -17.67 -2.55 18.22
C GLY A 64 -18.76 -1.75 17.50
N GLU A 65 -19.94 -1.74 18.11
CA GLU A 65 -21.12 -1.01 17.63
C GLU A 65 -20.80 0.48 17.45
N ASP A 66 -21.19 1.05 16.31
CA ASP A 66 -20.99 2.46 15.94
C ASP A 66 -19.51 2.93 15.94
N ALA A 67 -18.57 2.01 16.09
CA ALA A 67 -17.15 2.31 16.09
C ALA A 67 -16.61 2.48 14.68
N TRP A 68 -15.48 3.18 14.57
CA TRP A 68 -14.80 3.42 13.30
C TRP A 68 -13.34 2.97 13.38
N LEU A 69 -12.94 2.08 12.48
CA LEU A 69 -11.55 1.69 12.24
C LEU A 69 -11.07 2.28 10.92
N ASP A 70 -9.92 2.94 10.95
CA ASP A 70 -9.13 3.35 9.78
C ASP A 70 -7.73 2.74 9.94
N ALA A 71 -7.35 1.82 9.06
CA ALA A 71 -6.05 1.16 9.10
C ALA A 71 -5.30 1.35 7.78
N THR A 72 -4.16 2.03 7.84
CA THR A 72 -3.30 2.31 6.68
C THR A 72 -1.90 1.70 6.89
N ASP A 73 -1.39 1.02 5.86
CA ASP A 73 -0.06 0.40 5.84
C ASP A 73 0.19 -0.57 7.02
N ALA A 74 -0.85 -1.21 7.54
CA ALA A 74 -0.78 -2.09 8.71
C ALA A 74 -0.50 -3.56 8.33
N VAL A 75 -0.14 -4.37 9.34
CA VAL A 75 -0.07 -5.83 9.25
C VAL A 75 -0.91 -6.41 10.36
N ILE A 76 -1.96 -7.15 10.01
CA ILE A 76 -2.90 -7.78 10.94
C ILE A 76 -2.77 -9.30 10.77
N GLU A 77 -2.24 -9.98 11.79
CA GLU A 77 -1.98 -11.43 11.74
C GLU A 77 -3.24 -12.28 12.03
N GLY A 78 -4.28 -11.66 12.58
CA GLY A 78 -5.59 -12.30 12.82
C GLY A 78 -6.68 -11.86 11.85
N ASP A 79 -7.90 -11.90 12.36
CA ASP A 79 -9.13 -11.50 11.67
C ASP A 79 -9.45 -10.03 11.94
N VAL A 80 -10.25 -9.40 11.07
CA VAL A 80 -10.91 -8.13 11.37
C VAL A 80 -12.41 -8.36 11.43
N ILE A 81 -13.01 -8.16 12.60
CA ILE A 81 -14.41 -8.50 12.86
C ILE A 81 -15.15 -7.24 13.34
N GLY A 82 -16.06 -6.73 12.51
CA GLY A 82 -17.00 -5.68 12.83
C GLY A 82 -18.39 -6.21 13.15
N THR A 83 -18.99 -5.74 14.23
CA THR A 83 -20.42 -5.98 14.53
C THR A 83 -21.12 -4.66 14.77
N ASP A 84 -22.05 -4.33 13.89
CA ASP A 84 -22.75 -3.03 13.87
C ASP A 84 -21.79 -1.83 13.86
N ALA A 85 -20.60 -1.99 13.26
CA ALA A 85 -19.61 -0.93 13.13
C ALA A 85 -20.15 0.21 12.25
N TYR A 86 -19.77 1.44 12.57
CA TYR A 86 -20.05 2.57 11.68
C TYR A 86 -19.21 2.47 10.40
N GLY A 87 -17.93 2.10 10.53
CA GLY A 87 -17.05 2.01 9.38
C GLY A 87 -15.80 1.19 9.65
N ILE A 88 -15.37 0.43 8.65
CA ILE A 88 -14.06 -0.21 8.60
C ILE A 88 -13.44 0.20 7.27
N LEU A 89 -12.35 0.98 7.33
CA LEU A 89 -11.51 1.34 6.19
C LEU A 89 -10.15 0.68 6.39
N ILE A 90 -9.69 -0.06 5.39
CA ILE A 90 -8.37 -0.71 5.39
C ILE A 90 -7.69 -0.41 4.05
N ASP A 91 -6.51 0.20 4.09
CA ASP A 91 -5.73 0.63 2.92
C ASP A 91 -4.26 0.22 3.03
N GLY A 92 -3.66 -0.29 1.95
CA GLY A 92 -2.23 -0.66 1.88
C GLY A 92 -1.80 -1.73 2.91
N THR A 93 -2.75 -2.44 3.49
CA THR A 93 -2.56 -3.30 4.67
C THR A 93 -2.50 -4.78 4.26
N SER A 94 -2.11 -5.68 5.16
CA SER A 94 -2.34 -7.13 5.02
C SER A 94 -3.14 -7.68 6.20
N VAL A 95 -4.20 -8.46 5.93
CA VAL A 95 -4.96 -9.23 6.93
C VAL A 95 -4.75 -10.71 6.65
N ALA A 96 -4.15 -11.44 7.59
CA ALA A 96 -3.88 -12.87 7.38
C ALA A 96 -5.14 -13.75 7.52
N GLY A 97 -6.11 -13.32 8.34
CA GLY A 97 -7.38 -14.01 8.56
C GLY A 97 -8.52 -13.51 7.69
N ASP A 98 -9.74 -13.64 8.22
CA ASP A 98 -10.99 -13.21 7.60
C ASP A 98 -11.28 -11.72 7.89
N VAL A 99 -12.00 -11.08 6.97
CA VAL A 99 -12.59 -9.75 7.21
C VAL A 99 -14.11 -9.90 7.22
N VAL A 100 -14.72 -9.67 8.37
CA VAL A 100 -16.16 -9.88 8.59
C VAL A 100 -16.79 -8.59 9.10
N SER A 101 -17.84 -8.10 8.46
CA SER A 101 -18.57 -6.92 8.94
C SER A 101 -20.06 -6.97 8.61
N TYR A 102 -20.88 -7.15 9.64
CA TYR A 102 -22.33 -7.15 9.51
C TYR A 102 -22.96 -6.06 10.35
N SER A 103 -23.94 -5.36 9.78
CA SER A 103 -24.78 -4.41 10.49
C SER A 103 -26.26 -4.75 10.34
N ALA A 104 -26.98 -4.74 11.47
CA ALA A 104 -28.43 -4.84 11.54
C ALA A 104 -29.09 -3.47 11.85
N GLY A 105 -28.28 -2.41 12.00
CA GLY A 105 -28.69 -1.09 12.46
C GLY A 105 -29.36 -0.19 11.41
N THR A 106 -29.86 0.97 11.87
CA THR A 106 -30.50 1.99 11.00
C THR A 106 -29.52 3.00 10.41
N ARG A 107 -28.23 2.91 10.76
CA ARG A 107 -27.17 3.79 10.28
C ARG A 107 -26.43 3.08 9.16
N ASN A 108 -26.36 3.70 7.98
CA ASN A 108 -25.60 3.16 6.86
C ASN A 108 -24.11 3.22 7.21
N GLY A 109 -23.54 2.07 7.56
CA GLY A 109 -22.11 1.91 7.74
C GLY A 109 -21.42 1.45 6.46
N PHE A 110 -20.10 1.23 6.53
CA PHE A 110 -19.31 0.80 5.37
C PHE A 110 -18.17 -0.16 5.73
N LEU A 111 -17.80 -1.01 4.76
CA LEU A 111 -16.57 -1.79 4.71
C LEU A 111 -15.83 -1.45 3.42
N TYR A 112 -14.72 -0.74 3.54
CA TYR A 112 -13.89 -0.30 2.42
C TYR A 112 -12.49 -0.91 2.53
N LEU A 113 -12.11 -1.68 1.51
CA LEU A 113 -10.86 -2.44 1.45
C LEU A 113 -10.08 -2.05 0.19
N TYR A 114 -8.90 -1.47 0.34
CA TYR A 114 -8.08 -0.93 -0.73
C TYR A 114 -6.63 -1.42 -0.64
N ASP A 115 -6.03 -1.74 -1.81
CA ASP A 115 -4.62 -2.19 -1.93
C ASP A 115 -4.23 -3.23 -0.85
N LEU A 116 -5.13 -4.21 -0.61
CA LEU A 116 -5.07 -5.12 0.53
C LEU A 116 -4.87 -6.56 0.10
N ALA A 117 -4.10 -7.32 0.89
CA ALA A 117 -4.11 -8.78 0.85
C ALA A 117 -4.91 -9.36 2.03
N VAL A 118 -5.95 -10.15 1.73
CA VAL A 118 -6.74 -10.92 2.70
C VAL A 118 -6.43 -12.41 2.54
N GLY A 119 -5.88 -13.02 3.59
CA GLY A 119 -5.52 -14.44 3.61
C GLY A 119 -6.73 -15.37 3.77
N GLY A 120 -7.81 -14.87 4.37
CA GLY A 120 -9.10 -15.55 4.50
C GLY A 120 -10.13 -15.08 3.48
N SER A 121 -11.39 -15.09 3.91
CA SER A 121 -12.56 -14.64 3.16
C SER A 121 -13.00 -13.24 3.60
N VAL A 122 -13.80 -12.59 2.75
CA VAL A 122 -14.49 -11.34 3.09
C VAL A 122 -15.99 -11.61 3.17
N GLU A 123 -16.58 -11.30 4.32
CA GLU A 123 -18.01 -11.49 4.59
C GLU A 123 -18.65 -10.19 5.08
N ALA A 124 -19.69 -9.71 4.40
CA ALA A 124 -20.31 -8.44 4.79
C ALA A 124 -21.82 -8.38 4.58
N GLY A 125 -22.50 -7.48 5.30
CA GLY A 125 -23.93 -7.28 5.10
C GLY A 125 -24.53 -6.11 5.85
N GLY A 126 -25.61 -5.53 5.32
CA GLY A 126 -26.30 -4.37 5.90
C GLY A 126 -25.52 -3.05 5.84
N ILE A 127 -24.39 -3.01 5.10
CA ILE A 127 -23.47 -1.88 4.97
C ILE A 127 -23.13 -1.65 3.50
N ASP A 128 -22.52 -0.50 3.19
CA ASP A 128 -21.86 -0.30 1.90
C ASP A 128 -20.56 -1.12 1.86
N VAL A 129 -20.27 -1.78 0.74
CA VAL A 129 -19.06 -2.61 0.58
C VAL A 129 -18.31 -2.14 -0.66
N GLU A 130 -17.06 -1.75 -0.49
CA GLU A 130 -16.16 -1.44 -1.60
C GLU A 130 -14.85 -2.19 -1.41
N ILE A 131 -14.44 -2.92 -2.45
CA ILE A 131 -13.19 -3.66 -2.45
C ILE A 131 -12.48 -3.31 -3.76
N SER A 132 -11.34 -2.63 -3.67
CA SER A 132 -10.57 -2.27 -4.86
C SER A 132 -9.07 -2.58 -4.77
N ASP A 133 -8.49 -2.95 -5.92
CA ASP A 133 -7.07 -3.28 -6.07
C ASP A 133 -6.57 -4.31 -5.05
N SER A 134 -7.42 -5.26 -4.67
CA SER A 134 -7.17 -6.16 -3.54
C SER A 134 -7.11 -7.63 -3.95
N ALA A 135 -6.54 -8.47 -3.08
CA ALA A 135 -6.47 -9.91 -3.27
C ALA A 135 -7.08 -10.64 -2.07
N ILE A 136 -8.14 -11.40 -2.32
CA ILE A 136 -8.81 -12.27 -1.34
C ILE A 136 -8.46 -13.71 -1.68
N SER A 137 -7.79 -14.41 -0.76
CA SER A 137 -7.39 -15.80 -0.97
C SER A 137 -8.57 -16.77 -0.83
N GLY A 138 -9.52 -16.43 0.04
CA GLY A 138 -10.78 -17.15 0.22
C GLY A 138 -11.90 -16.65 -0.70
N GLY A 139 -13.13 -16.69 -0.18
CA GLY A 139 -14.33 -16.27 -0.90
C GLY A 139 -14.73 -14.83 -0.57
N LEU A 140 -15.64 -14.31 -1.38
CA LEU A 140 -16.35 -13.07 -1.08
C LEU A 140 -17.83 -13.41 -0.90
N SER A 141 -18.41 -13.06 0.25
CA SER A 141 -19.85 -13.19 0.48
C SER A 141 -20.43 -11.88 0.98
N THR A 142 -21.44 -11.36 0.31
CA THR A 142 -22.21 -10.21 0.80
C THR A 142 -23.68 -10.55 0.84
N LEU A 143 -24.35 -10.24 1.96
CA LEU A 143 -25.79 -10.44 2.13
C LEU A 143 -26.46 -9.15 2.58
N ALA A 144 -27.42 -8.68 1.80
CA ALA A 144 -28.17 -7.45 2.07
C ALA A 144 -27.24 -6.24 2.32
N ALA A 145 -26.06 -6.21 1.68
CA ALA A 145 -25.22 -5.03 1.62
C ALA A 145 -25.97 -3.95 0.86
N ASN A 146 -25.91 -2.69 1.32
CA ASN A 146 -26.64 -1.59 0.70
C ASN A 146 -26.20 -1.44 -0.77
N TYR A 147 -24.90 -1.25 -0.98
CA TYR A 147 -24.24 -1.17 -2.28
C TYR A 147 -22.95 -2.01 -2.24
N VAL A 148 -22.61 -2.65 -3.36
CA VAL A 148 -21.39 -3.46 -3.47
C VAL A 148 -20.57 -3.04 -4.69
N THR A 149 -19.28 -2.77 -4.50
CA THR A 149 -18.32 -2.60 -5.59
C THR A 149 -17.13 -3.52 -5.40
N VAL A 150 -16.81 -4.28 -6.45
CA VAL A 150 -15.63 -5.13 -6.55
C VAL A 150 -14.85 -4.70 -7.78
N LEU A 151 -13.77 -3.96 -7.56
CA LEU A 151 -13.03 -3.29 -8.62
C LEU A 151 -11.58 -3.76 -8.66
N ARG A 152 -11.15 -4.41 -9.74
CA ARG A 152 -9.77 -4.91 -9.87
C ARG A 152 -9.34 -5.73 -8.65
N THR A 153 -10.18 -6.69 -8.28
CA THR A 153 -9.96 -7.57 -7.12
C THR A 153 -9.87 -9.02 -7.56
N THR A 154 -8.92 -9.78 -6.98
CA THR A 154 -8.87 -11.23 -7.16
C THR A 154 -9.60 -11.95 -6.03
N VAL A 155 -10.43 -12.94 -6.34
CA VAL A 155 -11.09 -13.83 -5.37
C VAL A 155 -10.63 -15.27 -5.65
N GLY A 156 -10.05 -15.91 -4.63
CA GLY A 156 -9.45 -17.23 -4.75
C GLY A 156 -10.46 -18.37 -4.85
N THR A 157 -11.69 -18.16 -4.39
CA THR A 157 -12.80 -19.12 -4.54
C THR A 157 -14.01 -18.46 -5.20
N ASP A 158 -15.21 -18.61 -4.62
CA ASP A 158 -16.46 -18.10 -5.15
C ASP A 158 -16.74 -16.68 -4.62
N ALA A 159 -17.46 -15.90 -5.42
CA ALA A 159 -18.00 -14.61 -5.02
C ALA A 159 -19.53 -14.66 -5.05
N GLU A 160 -20.17 -14.46 -3.90
CA GLU A 160 -21.62 -14.48 -3.72
C GLU A 160 -22.11 -13.12 -3.24
N ILE A 161 -22.92 -12.44 -4.05
CA ILE A 161 -23.48 -11.12 -3.76
C ILE A 161 -25.01 -11.24 -3.79
N ALA A 162 -25.64 -11.10 -2.63
CA ALA A 162 -27.08 -11.29 -2.48
C ALA A 162 -27.78 -10.08 -1.88
N ASP A 163 -28.97 -9.79 -2.41
CA ASP A 163 -29.94 -8.85 -1.86
C ASP A 163 -29.43 -7.40 -1.72
N SER A 164 -28.58 -6.95 -2.65
CA SER A 164 -28.06 -5.57 -2.65
C SER A 164 -28.98 -4.60 -3.39
N ASP A 165 -29.73 -3.81 -2.61
CA ASP A 165 -30.83 -2.97 -3.10
C ASP A 165 -30.41 -1.62 -3.71
N TYR A 166 -29.16 -1.18 -3.50
CA TYR A 166 -28.67 0.08 -4.07
C TYR A 166 -27.69 -0.10 -5.23
N GLY A 167 -27.33 -1.34 -5.55
CA GLY A 167 -26.55 -1.69 -6.73
C GLY A 167 -25.36 -2.58 -6.44
N VAL A 168 -24.84 -3.16 -7.52
CA VAL A 168 -23.68 -4.04 -7.55
C VAL A 168 -22.86 -3.65 -8.77
N ASP A 169 -21.58 -3.35 -8.60
CA ASP A 169 -20.62 -3.18 -9.69
C ASP A 169 -19.44 -4.14 -9.51
N VAL A 170 -19.22 -5.01 -10.49
CA VAL A 170 -18.09 -5.93 -10.54
C VAL A 170 -17.31 -5.64 -11.81
N SER A 171 -16.10 -5.12 -11.69
CA SER A 171 -15.32 -4.62 -12.83
C SER A 171 -13.83 -4.93 -12.66
N GLY A 172 -13.19 -5.49 -13.69
CA GLY A 172 -11.78 -5.90 -13.60
C GLY A 172 -11.49 -7.04 -12.63
N ALA A 173 -12.51 -7.74 -12.14
CA ALA A 173 -12.35 -8.80 -11.15
C ALA A 173 -11.80 -10.09 -11.79
N ILE A 174 -10.97 -10.82 -11.03
CA ILE A 174 -10.57 -12.19 -11.35
C ILE A 174 -11.10 -13.11 -10.26
N ILE A 175 -12.13 -13.89 -10.58
CA ILE A 175 -12.76 -14.84 -9.67
C ILE A 175 -12.37 -16.24 -10.11
N THR A 176 -11.65 -16.97 -9.26
CA THR A 176 -11.15 -18.30 -9.61
C THR A 176 -12.29 -19.32 -9.66
N GLY A 177 -13.23 -19.21 -8.73
CA GLY A 177 -14.47 -19.98 -8.71
C GLY A 177 -15.57 -19.33 -9.52
N SER A 178 -16.79 -19.40 -9.00
CA SER A 178 -18.01 -18.89 -9.63
C SER A 178 -18.40 -17.51 -9.07
N LEU A 179 -19.14 -16.75 -9.86
CA LEU A 179 -19.77 -15.50 -9.44
C LEU A 179 -21.29 -15.70 -9.39
N SER A 180 -21.90 -15.39 -8.25
CA SER A 180 -23.35 -15.37 -8.07
C SER A 180 -23.77 -13.96 -7.67
N VAL A 181 -24.69 -13.35 -8.43
CA VAL A 181 -25.34 -12.09 -8.04
C VAL A 181 -26.84 -12.29 -8.07
N THR A 182 -27.46 -12.22 -6.90
CA THR A 182 -28.88 -12.58 -6.73
C THR A 182 -29.68 -11.55 -5.97
N GLY A 183 -30.97 -11.44 -6.28
CA GLY A 183 -31.92 -10.61 -5.54
C GLY A 183 -31.59 -9.12 -5.47
N SER A 184 -30.61 -8.66 -6.26
CA SER A 184 -30.10 -7.29 -6.20
C SER A 184 -30.86 -6.37 -7.14
N SER A 185 -30.84 -5.05 -6.89
CA SER A 185 -31.64 -4.09 -7.65
C SER A 185 -30.88 -2.82 -8.05
N ARG A 186 -31.56 -1.92 -8.78
CA ARG A 186 -30.99 -0.72 -9.42
C ARG A 186 -29.97 -1.06 -10.49
N ASP A 187 -28.70 -0.68 -10.34
CA ASP A 187 -27.65 -1.01 -11.28
C ASP A 187 -26.95 -2.27 -10.81
N VAL A 188 -27.08 -3.35 -11.58
CA VAL A 188 -26.30 -4.58 -11.39
C VAL A 188 -25.42 -4.74 -12.61
N LEU A 189 -24.17 -4.29 -12.48
CA LEU A 189 -23.21 -4.11 -13.56
C LEU A 189 -22.08 -5.13 -13.43
N ILE A 190 -22.02 -6.06 -14.37
CA ILE A 190 -20.99 -7.09 -14.41
C ILE A 190 -20.11 -6.84 -15.63
N GLY A 191 -18.98 -6.15 -15.40
CA GLY A 191 -18.02 -5.77 -16.44
C GLY A 191 -18.59 -4.79 -17.46
N ALA A 192 -19.68 -4.10 -17.08
CA ALA A 192 -20.46 -3.24 -17.96
C ALA A 192 -20.61 -1.83 -17.39
N THR A 193 -20.78 -0.84 -18.26
CA THR A 193 -21.31 0.46 -17.87
C THR A 193 -22.84 0.39 -17.75
N ALA A 194 -23.46 1.40 -17.11
CA ALA A 194 -24.92 1.49 -17.00
C ALA A 194 -25.65 1.47 -18.35
N ASP A 195 -25.01 1.97 -19.42
CA ASP A 195 -25.55 1.93 -20.79
C ASP A 195 -25.41 0.55 -21.46
N GLY A 196 -24.65 -0.36 -20.87
CA GLY A 196 -24.38 -1.72 -21.34
C GLY A 196 -23.18 -1.84 -22.28
N ALA A 197 -22.31 -0.83 -22.36
CA ALA A 197 -21.00 -0.97 -23.00
C ALA A 197 -20.05 -1.75 -22.07
N PRO A 198 -18.98 -2.39 -22.57
CA PRO A 198 -17.92 -2.90 -21.71
C PRO A 198 -17.37 -1.80 -20.81
N ALA A 199 -17.18 -2.10 -19.52
CA ALA A 199 -16.45 -1.24 -18.61
C ALA A 199 -14.98 -1.14 -19.04
N GLN A 200 -14.24 -0.21 -18.41
CA GLN A 200 -12.80 -0.05 -18.67
C GLN A 200 -12.02 -1.35 -18.44
N TRP A 201 -12.44 -2.15 -17.46
CA TRP A 201 -11.83 -3.42 -17.11
C TRP A 201 -12.88 -4.54 -17.20
N GLY A 202 -12.57 -5.57 -17.99
CA GLY A 202 -13.41 -6.76 -18.11
C GLY A 202 -13.19 -7.74 -16.96
N ASN A 203 -14.16 -8.61 -16.69
CA ASN A 203 -14.05 -9.63 -15.66
C ASN A 203 -13.52 -10.95 -16.22
N THR A 204 -12.86 -11.74 -15.37
CA THR A 204 -12.55 -13.15 -15.63
C THR A 204 -13.12 -13.99 -14.50
N VAL A 205 -13.97 -14.95 -14.84
CA VAL A 205 -14.58 -15.90 -13.89
C VAL A 205 -14.22 -17.32 -14.34
N GLY A 206 -13.55 -18.09 -13.49
CA GLY A 206 -13.10 -19.44 -13.83
C GLY A 206 -14.25 -20.45 -13.88
N GLY A 207 -15.21 -20.31 -12.98
CA GLY A 207 -16.42 -21.14 -12.88
C GLY A 207 -17.61 -20.56 -13.62
N ASP A 208 -18.79 -20.75 -13.03
CA ASP A 208 -20.07 -20.29 -13.58
C ASP A 208 -20.36 -18.84 -13.19
N VAL A 209 -21.24 -18.19 -13.95
CA VAL A 209 -21.86 -16.92 -13.55
C VAL A 209 -23.36 -17.13 -13.39
N THR A 210 -23.89 -16.88 -12.21
CA THR A 210 -25.34 -16.95 -11.94
C THR A 210 -25.88 -15.56 -11.64
N LEU A 211 -26.83 -15.10 -12.45
CA LEU A 211 -27.54 -13.84 -12.23
C LEU A 211 -29.01 -14.19 -12.05
N ALA A 212 -29.52 -14.16 -10.81
CA ALA A 212 -30.86 -14.66 -10.51
C ALA A 212 -31.72 -13.69 -9.69
N GLY A 213 -32.97 -13.48 -10.10
CA GLY A 213 -33.94 -12.66 -9.36
C GLY A 213 -33.56 -11.18 -9.25
N ASN A 214 -32.62 -10.68 -10.06
CA ASN A 214 -32.21 -9.29 -10.01
C ASN A 214 -33.23 -8.40 -10.72
N SER A 215 -33.32 -7.14 -10.29
CA SER A 215 -34.25 -6.17 -10.86
C SER A 215 -33.59 -4.85 -11.24
N GLY A 216 -34.25 -4.05 -12.09
CA GLY A 216 -33.70 -2.78 -12.57
C GLY A 216 -32.78 -2.94 -13.78
N ASN A 217 -31.61 -2.33 -13.76
CA ASN A 217 -30.64 -2.31 -14.83
C ASN A 217 -29.56 -3.40 -14.63
N LEU A 218 -29.88 -4.63 -15.04
CA LEU A 218 -28.92 -5.74 -15.08
C LEU A 218 -28.14 -5.72 -16.39
N ARG A 219 -26.82 -5.49 -16.33
CA ARG A 219 -25.93 -5.46 -17.50
C ARG A 219 -24.74 -6.40 -17.33
N LEU A 220 -24.41 -7.13 -18.39
CA LEU A 220 -23.22 -7.98 -18.48
C LEU A 220 -22.45 -7.65 -19.75
N ALA A 221 -21.18 -7.24 -19.64
CA ALA A 221 -20.31 -6.96 -20.78
C ALA A 221 -18.85 -7.30 -20.47
N GLY A 222 -18.02 -7.43 -21.51
CA GLY A 222 -16.57 -7.60 -21.37
C GLY A 222 -16.11 -8.74 -20.45
N SER A 223 -16.95 -9.76 -20.22
CA SER A 223 -16.69 -10.80 -19.22
C SER A 223 -16.29 -12.12 -19.87
N THR A 224 -15.19 -12.70 -19.40
CA THR A 224 -14.73 -14.03 -19.80
C THR A 224 -15.13 -15.03 -18.71
N VAL A 225 -16.00 -15.98 -19.06
CA VAL A 225 -16.56 -16.97 -18.14
C VAL A 225 -16.12 -18.36 -18.59
N GLY A 226 -15.46 -19.11 -17.70
CA GLY A 226 -15.00 -20.47 -18.01
C GLY A 226 -16.15 -21.48 -18.09
N GLY A 227 -17.20 -21.26 -17.29
CA GLY A 227 -18.38 -22.09 -17.23
C GLY A 227 -19.60 -21.52 -17.96
N THR A 228 -20.77 -21.80 -17.38
CA THR A 228 -22.09 -21.40 -17.89
C THR A 228 -22.51 -20.07 -17.29
N ILE A 229 -23.07 -19.19 -18.12
CA ILE A 229 -23.84 -18.04 -17.63
C ILE A 229 -25.30 -18.47 -17.47
N THR A 230 -25.79 -18.50 -16.24
CA THR A 230 -27.18 -18.84 -15.91
C THR A 230 -27.95 -17.58 -15.52
N LEU A 231 -29.07 -17.35 -16.20
CA LEU A 231 -29.97 -16.23 -16.00
C LEU A 231 -31.32 -16.76 -15.56
N ASP A 232 -31.76 -16.42 -14.35
CA ASP A 232 -33.05 -16.90 -13.83
C ASP A 232 -33.87 -15.75 -13.23
N ALA A 233 -35.16 -15.69 -13.55
CA ALA A 233 -36.12 -14.76 -12.94
C ALA A 233 -35.72 -13.26 -12.87
N ASN A 234 -34.83 -12.76 -13.74
CA ASN A 234 -34.43 -11.34 -13.74
C ASN A 234 -35.51 -10.44 -14.38
N THR A 235 -35.74 -9.25 -13.82
CA THR A 235 -36.78 -8.32 -14.30
C THR A 235 -36.29 -6.87 -14.39
N PRO A 236 -36.11 -6.30 -15.59
CA PRO A 236 -36.11 -6.94 -16.91
C PRO A 236 -35.04 -8.02 -17.08
N ALA A 237 -35.12 -8.78 -18.18
CA ALA A 237 -34.09 -9.72 -18.59
C ALA A 237 -32.72 -9.03 -18.71
N ALA A 238 -31.64 -9.78 -18.48
CA ALA A 238 -30.27 -9.25 -18.49
C ALA A 238 -29.93 -8.61 -19.85
N GLY A 239 -29.33 -7.42 -19.84
CA GLY A 239 -28.85 -6.73 -21.03
C GLY A 239 -27.39 -7.05 -21.29
N PHE A 240 -27.09 -7.83 -22.33
CA PHE A 240 -25.72 -8.16 -22.70
C PHE A 240 -25.11 -7.11 -23.63
N GLY A 241 -23.95 -6.59 -23.23
CA GLY A 241 -23.03 -5.85 -24.07
C GLY A 241 -22.12 -6.76 -24.90
N SER A 242 -21.18 -6.15 -25.61
CA SER A 242 -20.15 -6.88 -26.36
C SER A 242 -19.05 -7.44 -25.45
N GLY A 243 -18.21 -8.32 -26.00
CA GLY A 243 -17.00 -8.80 -25.32
C GLY A 243 -17.21 -9.91 -24.29
N ASN A 244 -18.42 -10.46 -24.19
CA ASN A 244 -18.68 -11.63 -23.35
C ASN A 244 -18.23 -12.92 -24.03
N SER A 245 -17.67 -13.86 -23.27
CA SER A 245 -17.43 -15.24 -23.68
C SER A 245 -17.80 -16.22 -22.57
N ALA A 246 -18.36 -17.37 -22.93
CA ALA A 246 -18.79 -18.41 -22.00
C ALA A 246 -18.83 -19.78 -22.66
N ALA A 247 -18.80 -20.87 -21.87
CA ALA A 247 -19.04 -22.21 -22.38
C ALA A 247 -20.49 -22.39 -22.86
N ALA A 248 -21.44 -21.82 -22.12
CA ALA A 248 -22.85 -21.81 -22.47
C ALA A 248 -23.57 -20.62 -21.84
N VAL A 249 -24.74 -20.29 -22.38
CA VAL A 249 -25.68 -19.31 -21.78
C VAL A 249 -27.04 -19.98 -21.66
N VAL A 250 -27.64 -19.92 -20.47
CA VAL A 250 -28.94 -20.50 -20.15
C VAL A 250 -29.84 -19.42 -19.57
N GLY A 251 -31.04 -19.25 -20.14
CA GLY A 251 -32.04 -18.26 -19.72
C GLY A 251 -32.19 -17.09 -20.69
N ASP A 252 -33.09 -16.18 -20.37
CA ASP A 252 -33.47 -15.06 -21.24
C ASP A 252 -32.54 -13.85 -21.07
N PHE A 253 -32.06 -13.30 -22.18
CA PHE A 253 -31.27 -12.07 -22.25
C PHE A 253 -31.63 -11.23 -23.48
N THR A 254 -31.19 -9.98 -23.47
CA THR A 254 -31.24 -9.07 -24.63
C THR A 254 -29.83 -8.64 -25.03
N GLY A 255 -29.64 -8.11 -26.23
CA GLY A 255 -28.35 -7.57 -26.68
C GLY A 255 -27.46 -8.61 -27.39
N THR A 256 -26.15 -8.51 -27.20
CA THR A 256 -25.17 -9.32 -27.95
C THR A 256 -24.90 -10.64 -27.22
N PRO A 257 -25.13 -11.81 -27.83
CA PRO A 257 -24.82 -13.09 -27.20
C PRO A 257 -23.33 -13.23 -26.85
N ALA A 258 -23.04 -13.97 -25.77
CA ALA A 258 -21.66 -14.34 -25.44
C ALA A 258 -21.07 -15.22 -26.55
N ALA A 259 -19.81 -14.98 -26.90
CA ALA A 259 -19.07 -15.86 -27.81
C ALA A 259 -18.82 -17.22 -27.12
N PRO A 260 -18.90 -18.34 -27.85
CA PRO A 260 -18.53 -19.62 -27.29
C PRO A 260 -17.04 -19.64 -26.94
N ALA A 261 -16.70 -20.12 -25.73
CA ALA A 261 -15.33 -20.50 -25.42
C ALA A 261 -14.93 -21.70 -26.29
N ALA A 262 -13.74 -21.68 -26.90
CA ALA A 262 -13.28 -22.80 -27.71
C ALA A 262 -12.78 -23.94 -26.83
N ASP A 263 -13.08 -25.18 -27.22
CA ASP A 263 -12.62 -26.37 -26.49
C ASP A 263 -11.09 -26.41 -26.40
N GLY A 264 -10.57 -26.46 -25.17
CA GLY A 264 -9.15 -26.56 -24.88
C GLY A 264 -8.41 -25.22 -24.70
N ASP A 265 -9.08 -24.09 -24.87
CA ASP A 265 -8.51 -22.78 -24.54
C ASP A 265 -8.37 -22.59 -23.02
N GLN A 266 -7.36 -21.82 -22.61
CA GLN A 266 -7.15 -21.41 -21.22
C GLN A 266 -7.23 -19.89 -21.11
N SER A 267 -8.03 -19.41 -20.17
CA SER A 267 -8.09 -17.99 -19.82
C SER A 267 -6.88 -17.63 -18.95
N VAL A 268 -6.15 -16.59 -19.33
CA VAL A 268 -5.05 -16.01 -18.54
C VAL A 268 -5.43 -14.59 -18.21
N ALA A 269 -5.50 -14.27 -16.93
CA ALA A 269 -5.84 -12.94 -16.44
C ALA A 269 -4.80 -12.47 -15.41
N VAL A 270 -4.53 -11.16 -15.43
CA VAL A 270 -3.65 -10.50 -14.48
C VAL A 270 -4.17 -9.09 -14.23
N ILE A 271 -4.17 -8.68 -12.97
CA ILE A 271 -4.47 -7.30 -12.59
C ILE A 271 -3.13 -6.57 -12.50
N VAL A 272 -3.02 -5.47 -13.25
CA VAL A 272 -1.86 -4.59 -13.22
C VAL A 272 -2.29 -3.29 -12.53
N PRO A 273 -1.83 -3.02 -11.30
CA PRO A 273 -2.21 -1.81 -10.58
C PRO A 273 -1.60 -0.56 -11.24
N ALA A 274 -2.10 0.61 -10.86
CA ALA A 274 -1.45 1.87 -11.21
C ALA A 274 -0.02 1.88 -10.64
N PRO A 275 0.97 2.40 -11.38
CA PRO A 275 2.31 2.51 -10.83
C PRO A 275 2.32 3.50 -9.65
N ARG A 276 2.93 3.09 -8.53
CA ARG A 276 3.21 4.02 -7.43
C ARG A 276 4.14 5.14 -7.95
N PRO A 277 3.89 6.42 -7.60
CA PRO A 277 4.71 7.54 -8.09
C PRO A 277 6.20 7.42 -7.75
N GLY A 278 6.52 6.74 -6.64
CA GLY A 278 7.86 6.64 -6.06
C GLY A 278 8.28 7.92 -5.32
N GLU A 279 9.44 7.87 -4.66
CA GLU A 279 10.01 8.99 -3.91
C GLU A 279 11.53 9.13 -4.13
N LEU A 280 12.04 10.33 -3.82
CA LEU A 280 13.46 10.58 -3.63
C LEU A 280 13.75 10.67 -2.14
N SER A 281 14.63 9.80 -1.65
CA SER A 281 15.13 9.83 -0.27
C SER A 281 16.65 9.95 -0.25
N TRP A 282 17.18 10.53 0.83
CA TRP A 282 18.62 10.59 1.06
C TRP A 282 18.95 10.50 2.55
N SER A 283 20.11 9.90 2.86
CA SER A 283 20.58 9.71 4.24
C SER A 283 22.10 9.66 4.31
N LEU A 284 22.67 9.95 5.49
CA LEU A 284 24.06 9.64 5.78
C LEU A 284 24.21 8.13 5.99
N GLU A 285 25.32 7.55 5.53
CA GLU A 285 25.68 6.18 5.85
C GLU A 285 26.41 6.09 7.19
N GLY A 286 26.06 5.08 7.99
CA GLY A 286 26.66 4.84 9.30
C GLY A 286 25.95 5.56 10.45
N THR A 287 26.54 5.46 11.65
CA THR A 287 25.91 5.93 12.89
C THR A 287 26.44 7.29 13.39
N GLY A 288 27.32 7.95 12.64
CA GLY A 288 27.98 9.19 13.06
C GLY A 288 28.01 10.24 11.96
N SER A 289 27.85 11.50 12.35
CA SER A 289 27.91 12.68 11.46
C SER A 289 29.27 13.38 11.47
N LEU A 290 30.26 12.83 12.17
CA LEU A 290 31.58 13.43 12.30
C LEU A 290 32.43 13.15 11.06
N VAL A 291 32.86 14.22 10.41
CA VAL A 291 33.97 14.20 9.45
C VAL A 291 35.25 14.54 10.20
N ASP A 292 36.16 13.56 10.32
CA ASP A 292 37.45 13.75 10.97
C ASP A 292 38.55 13.97 9.93
N LEU A 293 39.21 15.13 9.99
CA LEU A 293 40.35 15.47 9.14
C LEU A 293 41.70 15.18 9.83
N GLY A 294 41.67 14.75 11.09
CA GLY A 294 42.86 14.49 11.90
C GLY A 294 43.61 15.76 12.31
N ILE A 295 44.93 15.63 12.48
CA ILE A 295 45.82 16.73 12.87
C ILE A 295 46.49 17.28 11.61
N ALA A 296 46.33 18.59 11.37
CA ALA A 296 46.96 19.26 10.24
C ALA A 296 48.49 19.25 10.34
N GLN A 297 49.15 19.00 9.21
CA GLN A 297 50.61 18.98 9.09
C GLN A 297 51.11 20.26 8.41
N GLU A 298 52.22 20.81 8.90
CA GLU A 298 52.86 21.97 8.28
C GLU A 298 53.56 21.56 6.97
N GLN A 299 53.24 22.27 5.88
CA GLN A 299 53.77 22.05 4.52
C GLN A 299 54.62 23.24 4.05
N GLY A 300 55.24 23.97 4.98
CA GLY A 300 56.14 25.10 4.70
C GLY A 300 55.45 26.46 4.52
N ASP A 301 54.38 26.55 3.72
CA ASP A 301 53.60 27.79 3.52
C ASP A 301 52.14 27.71 3.99
N HIS A 302 51.68 26.52 4.38
CA HIS A 302 50.36 26.26 4.93
C HIS A 302 50.35 25.05 5.88
N PHE A 303 49.26 24.88 6.63
CA PHE A 303 48.90 23.62 7.26
C PHE A 303 47.96 22.84 6.34
N SER A 304 48.15 21.52 6.22
CA SER A 304 47.32 20.63 5.39
C SER A 304 46.72 19.50 6.22
N ALA A 305 45.44 19.21 5.98
CA ALA A 305 44.74 18.05 6.54
C ALA A 305 43.79 17.46 5.48
N THR A 306 43.61 16.14 5.50
CA THR A 306 42.75 15.43 4.56
C THR A 306 41.83 14.48 5.30
N GLY A 307 40.66 14.22 4.74
CA GLY A 307 39.74 13.21 5.25
C GLY A 307 38.67 12.88 4.21
N SER A 308 37.76 11.97 4.54
CA SER A 308 36.66 11.61 3.66
C SER A 308 35.34 12.07 4.25
N LEU A 309 34.44 12.52 3.38
CA LEU A 309 33.06 12.83 3.75
C LEU A 309 32.37 11.55 4.23
N VAL A 310 31.50 11.69 5.24
CA VAL A 310 30.55 10.62 5.59
C VAL A 310 29.66 10.35 4.37
N PRO A 311 29.64 9.12 3.80
CA PRO A 311 28.91 8.86 2.56
C PRO A 311 27.43 9.23 2.65
N VAL A 312 26.88 9.72 1.55
CA VAL A 312 25.46 10.09 1.42
C VAL A 312 24.80 9.13 0.45
N ARG A 313 23.89 8.29 0.93
CA ARG A 313 23.05 7.46 0.07
C ARG A 313 21.89 8.28 -0.44
N VAL A 314 21.65 8.24 -1.74
CA VAL A 314 20.50 8.83 -2.42
C VAL A 314 19.78 7.70 -3.14
N THR A 315 18.47 7.60 -2.96
CA THR A 315 17.62 6.60 -3.61
C THR A 315 16.48 7.32 -4.32
N ASP A 316 16.40 7.19 -5.64
CA ASP A 316 15.29 7.70 -6.43
C ASP A 316 14.50 6.54 -7.04
N THR A 317 13.26 6.40 -6.58
CA THR A 317 12.31 5.40 -7.09
C THR A 317 11.22 6.01 -7.98
N ARG A 318 11.24 7.34 -8.16
CA ARG A 318 10.18 8.08 -8.85
C ARG A 318 10.06 7.63 -10.30
N ILE A 319 8.84 7.28 -10.73
CA ILE A 319 8.62 6.63 -12.03
C ILE A 319 9.05 7.48 -13.22
N ASP A 320 8.86 8.80 -13.13
CA ASP A 320 9.22 9.75 -14.19
C ASP A 320 10.71 10.14 -14.18
N ALA A 321 11.47 9.62 -13.21
CA ALA A 321 12.89 9.90 -13.00
C ALA A 321 13.25 11.39 -13.18
N PRO A 322 12.59 12.33 -12.48
CA PRO A 322 12.91 13.75 -12.60
C PRO A 322 14.33 14.02 -12.07
N SER A 323 14.95 15.11 -12.50
CA SER A 323 16.31 15.46 -12.06
C SER A 323 16.37 15.70 -10.56
N TRP A 324 17.50 15.36 -9.93
CA TRP A 324 17.78 15.68 -8.53
C TRP A 324 19.23 16.14 -8.34
N SER A 325 19.50 16.83 -7.23
CA SER A 325 20.87 17.15 -6.83
C SER A 325 21.02 17.18 -5.32
N VAL A 326 22.21 16.79 -4.84
CA VAL A 326 22.66 17.00 -3.45
C VAL A 326 23.82 17.97 -3.50
N SER A 327 23.75 19.02 -2.68
CA SER A 327 24.79 20.03 -2.52
C SER A 327 25.26 20.12 -1.08
N ALA A 328 26.45 20.67 -0.87
CA ALA A 328 26.99 20.95 0.44
C ALA A 328 27.55 22.37 0.53
N GLN A 329 27.48 22.97 1.73
CA GLN A 329 28.14 24.22 2.08
C GLN A 329 28.71 24.12 3.49
N LEU A 330 29.95 24.57 3.66
CA LEU A 330 30.65 24.58 4.94
C LEU A 330 30.51 25.95 5.60
N SER A 331 30.22 25.96 6.90
CA SER A 331 30.37 27.17 7.72
C SER A 331 31.84 27.55 7.89
N ASP A 332 32.08 28.71 8.49
CA ASP A 332 33.42 29.02 8.98
C ASP A 332 33.82 28.07 10.13
N PHE A 333 35.11 27.79 10.22
CA PHE A 333 35.74 27.05 11.29
C PHE A 333 35.90 27.94 12.52
N VAL A 334 35.53 27.44 13.70
CA VAL A 334 35.59 28.20 14.97
C VAL A 334 36.36 27.45 16.05
N ALA A 335 37.26 28.15 16.74
CA ALA A 335 37.97 27.70 17.93
C ALA A 335 38.02 28.82 18.98
N GLY A 336 37.12 28.78 19.96
CA GLY A 336 36.95 29.90 20.91
C GLY A 336 36.56 31.19 20.19
N ASP A 337 37.32 32.27 20.38
CA ASP A 337 37.11 33.56 19.70
C ASP A 337 37.76 33.64 18.31
N GLN A 338 38.44 32.57 17.86
CA GLN A 338 39.09 32.51 16.56
C GLN A 338 38.15 31.95 15.49
N THR A 339 38.05 32.66 14.37
CA THR A 339 37.27 32.23 13.20
C THR A 339 38.18 32.14 11.98
N VAL A 340 38.06 31.05 11.23
CA VAL A 340 38.77 30.82 9.98
C VAL A 340 37.77 30.44 8.91
N SER A 341 37.84 31.09 7.74
CA SER A 341 36.82 30.91 6.73
C SER A 341 36.74 29.47 6.22
N GLY A 342 35.52 28.97 6.01
CA GLY A 342 35.27 27.64 5.42
C GLY A 342 35.84 27.49 4.00
N LYS A 343 36.22 28.60 3.35
CA LYS A 343 36.79 28.62 2.00
C LYS A 343 38.07 27.80 1.87
N TYR A 344 38.76 27.56 2.98
CA TYR A 344 40.02 26.82 3.00
C TYR A 344 39.84 25.31 2.87
N LEU A 345 38.61 24.80 2.97
CA LEU A 345 38.29 23.41 2.63
C LEU A 345 37.90 23.31 1.16
N GLY A 346 38.65 22.50 0.41
CA GLY A 346 38.28 21.99 -0.90
C GLY A 346 37.82 20.54 -0.82
N TRP A 347 37.30 20.01 -1.93
CA TRP A 347 36.93 18.61 -2.02
C TRP A 347 37.02 18.04 -3.44
N THR A 348 36.98 16.72 -3.56
CA THR A 348 36.77 15.99 -4.82
C THR A 348 35.63 15.00 -4.62
N PRO A 349 34.41 15.31 -5.10
CA PRO A 349 33.30 14.38 -5.06
C PRO A 349 33.56 13.09 -5.83
N VAL A 350 33.05 11.99 -5.32
CA VAL A 350 33.18 10.64 -5.90
C VAL A 350 31.87 9.86 -5.76
N LEU A 351 31.66 8.89 -6.64
CA LEU A 351 30.58 7.91 -6.51
C LEU A 351 31.19 6.61 -5.96
N LEU A 352 30.74 6.20 -4.78
CA LEU A 352 31.15 4.95 -4.14
C LEU A 352 30.30 3.78 -4.66
N GLU A 353 29.02 4.04 -4.93
CA GLU A 353 28.06 3.14 -5.59
C GLU A 353 27.23 3.95 -6.58
N ASN A 354 26.79 3.35 -7.70
CA ASN A 354 26.05 4.08 -8.73
C ASN A 354 25.10 3.21 -9.57
N ASP A 355 24.10 2.63 -8.92
CA ASP A 355 23.02 1.92 -9.62
C ASP A 355 21.93 2.89 -10.12
N GLY A 356 21.89 4.12 -9.58
CA GLY A 356 20.93 5.18 -9.89
C GLY A 356 21.35 6.19 -10.96
N GLY A 357 22.40 5.90 -11.75
CA GLY A 357 22.83 6.77 -12.85
C GLY A 357 23.24 8.21 -12.43
N ALA A 358 23.70 8.38 -11.20
CA ALA A 358 24.20 9.64 -10.68
C ALA A 358 25.53 10.04 -11.33
N VAL A 359 25.83 11.33 -11.21
CA VAL A 359 27.08 11.98 -11.64
C VAL A 359 27.67 12.71 -10.45
N ALA A 360 28.96 12.50 -10.18
CA ALA A 360 29.68 13.23 -9.14
C ALA A 360 29.81 14.72 -9.51
N GLY A 361 29.76 15.58 -8.49
CA GLY A 361 30.05 17.01 -8.64
C GLY A 361 31.50 17.27 -9.05
N ALA A 362 31.77 18.53 -9.45
CA ALA A 362 33.11 18.94 -9.81
C ALA A 362 34.05 18.99 -8.59
N ALA A 363 35.33 18.68 -8.81
CA ALA A 363 36.37 18.93 -7.82
C ALA A 363 36.53 20.45 -7.59
N ILE A 364 36.62 20.84 -6.32
CA ILE A 364 36.74 22.23 -5.88
C ILE A 364 38.02 22.36 -5.08
N ALA A 365 38.94 23.20 -5.55
CA ALA A 365 40.18 23.46 -4.84
C ALA A 365 39.93 24.24 -3.53
N SER A 366 40.84 24.10 -2.57
CA SER A 366 40.90 24.98 -1.41
C SER A 366 41.13 26.44 -1.83
N GLY A 367 40.45 27.36 -1.16
CA GLY A 367 40.62 28.80 -1.29
C GLY A 367 41.99 29.34 -0.85
N PHE A 368 42.85 28.50 -0.25
CA PHE A 368 44.27 28.82 -0.12
C PHE A 368 44.96 28.88 -1.49
N THR A 369 44.58 27.96 -2.39
CA THR A 369 45.09 27.91 -3.76
C THR A 369 44.29 28.85 -4.67
N GLN A 370 42.97 28.71 -4.69
CA GLN A 370 42.08 29.53 -5.51
C GLN A 370 40.61 29.41 -5.09
N GLY A 371 39.86 30.50 -5.25
CA GLY A 371 38.40 30.51 -5.15
C GLY A 371 37.88 30.46 -3.72
N ASP A 372 36.62 30.06 -3.58
CA ASP A 372 35.88 30.11 -2.31
C ASP A 372 35.76 28.75 -1.62
N GLY A 373 36.43 27.70 -2.11
CA GLY A 373 36.30 26.34 -1.57
C GLY A 373 34.84 25.95 -1.35
N LEU A 374 34.55 25.44 -0.14
CA LEU A 374 33.21 25.06 0.32
C LEU A 374 32.48 26.15 1.14
N SER A 375 32.97 27.39 1.25
CA SER A 375 32.22 28.45 1.97
C SER A 375 30.94 28.91 1.27
N VAL A 376 30.74 28.46 0.03
CA VAL A 376 29.53 28.64 -0.78
C VAL A 376 29.06 27.27 -1.27
N ALA A 377 27.78 27.13 -1.59
CA ALA A 377 27.21 25.86 -2.00
C ALA A 377 27.92 25.26 -3.22
N ARG A 378 28.19 23.95 -3.16
CA ARG A 378 28.78 23.13 -4.22
C ARG A 378 28.01 21.83 -4.37
N THR A 379 27.80 21.37 -5.61
CA THR A 379 27.16 20.08 -5.88
C THR A 379 28.08 18.94 -5.44
N LEU A 380 27.55 18.02 -4.64
CA LEU A 380 28.18 16.75 -4.29
C LEU A 380 27.90 15.71 -5.37
N GLY A 381 26.65 15.61 -5.81
CA GLY A 381 26.23 14.74 -6.90
C GLY A 381 24.83 15.07 -7.39
N SER A 382 24.49 14.60 -8.58
CA SER A 382 23.19 14.85 -9.22
C SER A 382 22.83 13.74 -10.21
N ALA A 383 21.57 13.67 -10.60
CA ALA A 383 21.16 12.91 -11.79
C ALA A 383 20.20 13.75 -12.63
N ASP A 384 20.32 13.62 -13.96
CA ASP A 384 19.46 14.31 -14.92
C ASP A 384 18.07 13.67 -15.00
N ALA A 385 17.11 14.38 -15.62
CA ALA A 385 15.82 13.78 -15.93
C ALA A 385 15.99 12.57 -16.86
N GLY A 386 15.27 11.47 -16.56
CA GLY A 386 15.40 10.20 -17.27
C GLY A 386 16.58 9.34 -16.84
N HIS A 387 17.21 9.63 -15.70
CA HIS A 387 18.25 8.78 -15.11
C HIS A 387 17.72 7.38 -14.76
N VAL A 388 18.65 6.44 -14.54
CA VAL A 388 18.31 5.09 -14.11
C VAL A 388 17.77 5.17 -12.68
N ARG A 389 16.55 4.70 -12.43
CA ARG A 389 16.00 4.61 -11.07
C ARG A 389 16.83 3.64 -10.23
N GLY A 390 17.09 4.00 -8.97
CA GLY A 390 17.94 3.20 -8.10
C GLY A 390 18.65 4.06 -7.07
N SER A 391 19.73 3.52 -6.52
CA SER A 391 20.52 4.18 -5.48
C SER A 391 21.91 4.57 -5.97
N ALA A 392 22.42 5.66 -5.43
CA ALA A 392 23.83 6.03 -5.53
C ALA A 392 24.36 6.40 -4.14
N VAL A 393 25.64 6.12 -3.90
CA VAL A 393 26.33 6.55 -2.68
C VAL A 393 27.37 7.59 -3.07
N LEU A 394 27.12 8.82 -2.64
CA LEU A 394 27.98 9.96 -2.88
C LEU A 394 29.03 10.06 -1.76
N GLY A 395 30.29 10.23 -2.12
CA GLY A 395 31.38 10.55 -1.20
C GLY A 395 32.14 11.77 -1.67
N ALA A 396 33.10 12.22 -0.88
CA ALA A 396 34.08 13.22 -1.31
C ALA A 396 35.38 13.08 -0.51
N GLU A 397 36.51 13.22 -1.19
CA GLU A 397 37.81 13.43 -0.54
C GLU A 397 37.96 14.91 -0.20
N LEU A 398 38.31 15.23 1.04
CA LEU A 398 38.40 16.58 1.57
C LEU A 398 39.86 17.01 1.69
N ASP A 399 40.16 18.24 1.27
CA ASP A 399 41.51 18.83 1.28
C ASP A 399 41.47 20.21 1.96
N LEU A 400 41.89 20.26 3.22
CA LEU A 400 41.97 21.48 4.00
C LEU A 400 43.38 22.07 3.88
N LYS A 401 43.47 23.36 3.53
CA LYS A 401 44.73 24.11 3.50
C LYS A 401 44.57 25.45 4.21
N LEU A 402 45.23 25.61 5.35
CA LEU A 402 45.13 26.79 6.21
C LEU A 402 46.42 27.63 6.16
N PRO A 403 46.35 28.97 6.11
CA PRO A 403 47.54 29.81 6.26
C PRO A 403 48.26 29.57 7.59
N LEU A 404 49.59 29.71 7.61
CA LEU A 404 50.39 29.57 8.85
C LEU A 404 50.08 30.63 9.92
N SER A 405 49.32 31.69 9.58
CA SER A 405 48.86 32.70 10.53
C SER A 405 47.70 32.24 11.41
N VAL A 406 47.11 31.08 11.14
CA VAL A 406 46.02 30.51 11.96
C VAL A 406 46.59 30.06 13.31
N GLY A 407 45.92 30.45 14.40
CA GLY A 407 46.34 30.08 15.75
C GLY A 407 46.11 28.60 16.06
N GLN A 408 46.87 28.04 17.01
CA GLN A 408 46.69 26.66 17.47
C GLN A 408 45.32 26.47 18.15
N GLY A 409 44.61 25.39 17.82
CA GLY A 409 43.35 25.02 18.48
C GLY A 409 42.63 23.89 17.75
N THR A 410 41.53 23.42 18.35
CA THR A 410 40.58 22.52 17.70
C THR A 410 39.49 23.35 17.05
N TYR A 411 39.47 23.38 15.72
CA TYR A 411 38.51 24.14 14.94
C TYR A 411 37.37 23.25 14.49
N ASN A 412 36.13 23.69 14.72
CA ASN A 412 34.93 22.96 14.30
C ASN A 412 34.15 23.78 13.27
N ALA A 413 33.54 23.10 12.30
CA ALA A 413 32.64 23.68 11.32
C ALA A 413 31.46 22.72 11.07
N THR A 414 30.36 23.24 10.56
CA THR A 414 29.21 22.45 10.12
C THR A 414 29.20 22.40 8.60
N LEU A 415 29.16 21.18 8.05
CA LEU A 415 28.88 20.96 6.63
C LEU A 415 27.38 20.69 6.46
N THR A 416 26.67 21.65 5.87
CA THR A 416 25.23 21.53 5.62
C THR A 416 25.01 20.87 4.27
N LEU A 417 24.31 19.74 4.25
CA LEU A 417 23.84 19.07 3.03
C LEU A 417 22.44 19.56 2.66
N THR A 418 22.15 19.69 1.37
CA THR A 418 20.83 20.09 0.85
C THR A 418 20.50 19.27 -0.39
N GLY A 419 19.41 18.51 -0.31
CA GLY A 419 18.81 17.82 -1.46
C GLY A 419 17.76 18.69 -2.14
N LEU A 420 17.78 18.72 -3.47
CA LEU A 420 16.74 19.31 -4.31
C LEU A 420 16.14 18.19 -5.17
N SER A 421 14.80 18.10 -5.16
CA SER A 421 14.02 17.06 -5.83
C SER A 421 13.14 17.60 -6.95
#